data_AF-A0A7W1NMG1-F1
#
_entry.id   AF-A0A7W1NMG1-F1
#
_cell.length_a   1.000
_cell.length_b   1.000
_cell.length_c   1.000
_cell.angle_alpha   90.00
_cell.angle_beta   90.00
_cell.angle_gamma   90.00
#
_symmetry.space_group_name_H-M   'P 1'
#
loop_
_entity.id
_entity.type
_entity.pdbx_description
1 polymer ?
#
loop_
_entity_poly.entity_id
_entity_poly.type
_entity_poly.pdbx_seq_one_letter_code
_entity_poly.pdbx_strand_id
1 'polypeptide(L)'
;ARAGLFDKRPHTSNSLEYLKMGGSPYKGENFYQDAKAVADGNLITASSAGGLLFARYILASLDVFSDDTLEAWYKYYETGDGKYFYTLMQTLPQKNTTGA
;
A
#
# COMPACT_ATOMS: atom_id res chain seq x y z
N ALA A 1 -13.15 10.82 -0.30
CA ALA A 1 -14.59 10.53 -0.35
C ALA A 1 -15.43 11.76 -0.70
N ARG A 2 -15.57 12.77 0.17
CA ARG A 2 -16.47 13.92 -0.05
C ARG A 2 -16.20 14.75 -1.33
N ALA A 3 -14.95 14.79 -1.79
CA ALA A 3 -14.58 15.49 -3.02
C ALA A 3 -14.93 14.72 -4.32
N GLY A 4 -15.65 13.60 -4.24
CA GLY A 4 -16.06 12.81 -5.42
C GLY A 4 -14.96 11.95 -6.06
N LEU A 5 -13.73 12.00 -5.54
CA LEU A 5 -12.57 11.25 -6.08
C LEU A 5 -12.76 9.72 -6.12
N PHE A 6 -13.68 9.19 -5.32
CA PHE A 6 -13.89 7.76 -5.15
C PHE A 6 -15.11 7.24 -5.92
N ASP A 7 -15.86 8.12 -6.60
CA ASP A 7 -17.16 7.79 -7.19
C ASP A 7 -17.08 6.77 -8.34
N LYS A 8 -15.89 6.60 -8.93
CA LYS A 8 -15.65 5.74 -10.10
C LYS A 8 -14.34 4.93 -10.03
N ARG A 9 -13.75 4.85 -8.84
CA ARG A 9 -12.38 4.33 -8.65
C ARG A 9 -12.41 3.30 -7.52
N PRO A 10 -11.85 2.09 -7.68
CA PRO A 10 -11.64 1.16 -6.58
C PRO A 10 -10.97 1.83 -5.38
N HIS A 11 -11.52 1.62 -4.19
CA HIS A 11 -10.96 2.18 -2.96
C HIS A 11 -11.42 1.40 -1.73
N THR A 12 -10.78 1.68 -0.59
CA THR A 12 -11.17 1.20 0.73
C THR A 12 -11.16 2.34 1.77
N SER A 13 -11.57 2.04 3.00
CA SER A 13 -11.58 2.90 4.18
C SER A 13 -11.48 2.04 5.44
N ASN A 14 -11.64 2.63 6.63
CA ASN A 14 -11.79 1.87 7.88
C ASN A 14 -13.02 0.97 7.88
N SER A 15 -14.13 1.46 7.32
CA SER A 15 -15.32 0.68 7.00
C SER A 15 -16.17 1.43 5.98
N LEU A 16 -17.09 0.72 5.32
CA LEU A 16 -18.07 1.33 4.41
C LEU A 16 -19.02 2.25 5.18
N GLU A 17 -19.45 1.84 6.37
CA GLU A 17 -20.36 2.58 7.25
C GLU A 17 -19.74 3.93 7.64
N TYR A 18 -18.44 3.97 7.94
CA TYR A 18 -17.74 5.20 8.26
C TYR A 18 -17.78 6.21 7.09
N LEU A 19 -17.64 5.74 5.85
CA LEU A 19 -17.77 6.60 4.67
C LEU A 19 -19.21 7.14 4.51
N LYS A 20 -20.21 6.32 4.82
CA LYS A 20 -21.64 6.70 4.75
C LYS A 20 -22.06 7.69 5.83
N MET A 21 -21.42 7.68 7.00
CA MET A 21 -21.72 8.62 8.10
C MET A 21 -21.28 10.07 7.83
N GLY A 22 -20.47 10.32 6.80
CA GLY A 22 -19.77 11.59 6.57
C GLY A 22 -20.60 12.81 6.14
N GLY A 23 -21.93 12.79 6.17
CA GLY A 23 -22.82 13.94 5.98
C GLY A 23 -22.95 14.52 4.55
N SER A 24 -21.99 14.27 3.66
CA SER A 24 -22.07 14.57 2.22
C SER A 24 -22.24 13.25 1.46
N PRO A 25 -23.03 13.18 0.36
CA PRO A 25 -23.35 11.91 -0.28
C PRO A 25 -22.09 11.33 -0.93
N TYR A 26 -21.44 10.43 -0.20
CA TYR A 26 -20.49 9.48 -0.76
C TYR A 26 -21.23 8.62 -1.79
N LYS A 27 -20.77 8.62 -3.05
CA LYS A 27 -21.41 7.90 -4.17
C LYS A 27 -20.57 6.73 -4.68
N GLY A 28 -19.43 6.47 -4.06
CA GLY A 28 -18.47 5.45 -4.50
C GLY A 28 -18.75 4.04 -4.00
N GLU A 29 -19.89 3.76 -3.38
CA GLU A 29 -20.14 2.46 -2.73
C GLU A 29 -19.92 1.26 -3.65
N ASN A 30 -20.31 1.35 -4.93
CA ASN A 30 -20.12 0.29 -5.92
C ASN A 30 -18.64 0.00 -6.23
N PHE A 31 -17.73 0.90 -5.87
CA PHE A 31 -16.29 0.77 -6.03
C PHE A 31 -15.56 0.55 -4.70
N TYR A 32 -16.29 0.45 -3.59
CA TYR A 32 -15.72 0.08 -2.30
C TYR A 32 -15.30 -1.39 -2.32
N GLN A 33 -14.10 -1.67 -1.80
CA GLN A 33 -13.61 -3.01 -1.58
C GLN A 33 -13.32 -3.22 -0.10
N ASP A 34 -13.83 -4.30 0.47
CA ASP A 34 -13.53 -4.69 1.85
C ASP A 34 -12.13 -5.32 1.92
N ALA A 35 -11.12 -4.45 1.91
CA ALA A 35 -9.71 -4.80 1.91
C ALA A 35 -8.90 -3.83 2.77
N LYS A 36 -7.75 -4.27 3.28
CA LYS A 36 -6.86 -3.43 4.11
C LYS A 36 -6.27 -2.25 3.34
N ALA A 37 -5.94 -2.44 2.06
CA ALA A 37 -5.50 -1.38 1.15
C ALA A 37 -5.92 -1.73 -0.28
N VAL A 38 -6.12 -0.70 -1.10
CA VAL A 38 -6.48 -0.79 -2.53
C VAL A 38 -5.61 0.19 -3.29
N ALA A 39 -5.06 -0.25 -4.42
CA ALA A 39 -4.34 0.58 -5.38
C ALA A 39 -5.05 0.54 -6.74
N ASP A 40 -5.27 1.71 -7.33
CA ASP A 40 -5.85 1.90 -8.65
C ASP A 40 -5.14 3.07 -9.36
N GLY A 41 -4.15 2.73 -10.20
CA GLY A 41 -3.26 3.69 -10.82
C GLY A 41 -2.56 4.55 -9.76
N ASN A 42 -2.80 5.86 -9.81
CA ASN A 42 -2.24 6.84 -8.86
C ASN A 42 -3.07 7.05 -7.58
N LEU A 43 -4.15 6.29 -7.37
CA LEU A 43 -4.94 6.33 -6.15
C LEU A 43 -4.60 5.11 -5.29
N ILE A 44 -4.06 5.36 -4.10
CA ILE A 44 -3.82 4.34 -3.10
C ILE A 44 -4.63 4.74 -1.86
N THR A 45 -5.49 3.83 -1.38
CA THR A 45 -6.29 4.01 -0.17
C THR A 45 -6.07 2.84 0.76
N ALA A 46 -6.22 3.07 2.07
CA ALA A 46 -6.08 2.03 3.08
C ALA A 46 -6.94 2.33 4.30
N SER A 47 -7.30 1.27 5.02
CA SER A 47 -7.77 1.39 6.39
C SER A 47 -6.58 1.71 7.30
N SER A 48 -6.86 2.25 8.49
CA SER A 48 -5.84 2.48 9.53
C SER A 48 -5.12 1.20 9.94
N ALA A 49 -5.77 0.04 9.84
CA ALA A 49 -5.17 -1.28 10.09
C ALA A 49 -4.35 -1.82 8.90
N GLY A 50 -4.36 -1.15 7.75
CA GLY A 50 -3.68 -1.56 6.52
C GLY A 50 -2.32 -0.93 6.27
N GLY A 51 -1.72 -0.27 7.27
CA GLY A 51 -0.52 0.56 7.10
C GLY A 51 0.67 -0.13 6.39
N LEU A 52 0.91 -1.41 6.65
CA LEU A 52 1.98 -2.15 5.98
C LEU A 52 1.70 -2.35 4.48
N LEU A 53 0.48 -2.76 4.12
CA LEU A 53 0.10 -2.95 2.72
C LEU A 53 0.01 -1.61 1.98
N PHE A 54 -0.41 -0.55 2.67
CA PHE A 54 -0.39 0.81 2.15
C PHE A 54 1.03 1.26 1.77
N ALA A 55 1.98 1.07 2.67
CA ALA A 55 3.38 1.36 2.41
C ALA A 55 3.94 0.51 1.25
N ARG A 56 3.58 -0.78 1.17
CA ARG A 56 3.96 -1.64 0.02
C ARG A 56 3.49 -1.05 -1.31
N TYR A 57 2.22 -0.65 -1.41
CA TYR A 57 1.67 -0.09 -2.65
C TYR A 57 2.29 1.27 -3.00
N ILE A 58 2.60 2.12 -2.03
CA ILE A 58 3.32 3.37 -2.28
C ILE A 58 4.72 3.09 -2.82
N LEU A 59 5.47 2.19 -2.20
CA LEU A 59 6.83 1.84 -2.63
C LEU A 59 6.82 1.25 -4.04
N ALA A 60 5.85 0.37 -4.36
CA ALA A 60 5.63 -0.14 -5.70
C ALA A 60 5.33 0.99 -6.71
N SER A 61 4.43 1.90 -6.36
CA SER A 61 4.02 2.99 -7.26
C SER A 61 5.13 4.01 -7.50
N LEU A 62 6.05 4.19 -6.56
CA LEU A 62 7.19 5.07 -6.70
C LEU A 62 8.38 4.40 -7.40
N ASP A 63 8.32 3.07 -7.62
CA ASP A 63 9.37 2.29 -8.27
C ASP A 63 10.76 2.50 -7.64
N VAL A 64 10.81 2.61 -6.31
CA VAL A 64 12.05 2.86 -5.56
C VAL A 64 12.80 1.59 -5.19
N PHE A 65 12.14 0.43 -5.29
CA PHE A 65 12.69 -0.90 -5.04
C PHE A 65 12.41 -1.80 -6.23
N SER A 66 13.34 -2.71 -6.54
CA SER A 66 13.03 -3.83 -7.43
C SER A 66 11.92 -4.70 -6.82
N ASP A 67 11.22 -5.46 -7.65
CA ASP A 67 10.14 -6.36 -7.21
C ASP A 67 10.60 -7.32 -6.10
N ASP A 68 11.79 -7.91 -6.25
CA ASP A 68 12.38 -8.82 -5.25
C ASP A 68 12.66 -8.12 -3.92
N THR A 69 13.18 -6.89 -3.98
CA THR A 69 13.45 -6.08 -2.78
C THR A 69 12.15 -5.73 -2.07
N LEU A 70 11.13 -5.32 -2.81
CA LEU A 70 9.83 -4.96 -2.25
C LEU A 70 9.12 -6.16 -1.61
N GLU A 71 9.16 -7.33 -2.25
CA GLU A 71 8.56 -8.55 -1.71
C GLU A 71 9.29 -9.00 -0.43
N ALA A 72 10.62 -9.02 -0.43
CA ALA A 72 11.40 -9.36 0.75
C ALA A 72 11.15 -8.39 1.92
N TRP A 73 11.09 -7.08 1.62
CA TRP A 73 10.72 -6.04 2.58
C TRP A 73 9.34 -6.34 3.17
N TYR A 74 8.32 -6.52 2.33
CA TYR A 74 6.96 -6.75 2.80
C TYR A 74 6.86 -8.02 3.66
N LYS A 75 7.47 -9.13 3.22
CA LYS A 75 7.44 -10.40 3.94
C LYS A 75 8.15 -10.32 5.29
N TYR A 76 9.26 -9.59 5.38
CA TYR A 76 9.94 -9.39 6.66
C TYR A 76 9.04 -8.65 7.65
N TYR A 77 8.44 -7.52 7.27
CA TYR A 77 7.56 -6.75 8.16
C TYR A 77 6.22 -7.43 8.45
N GLU A 78 5.72 -8.28 7.55
CA GLU A 78 4.49 -9.05 7.74
C GLU A 78 4.68 -10.21 8.74
N THR A 79 5.84 -10.88 8.70
CA THR A 79 6.04 -12.16 9.39
C THR A 79 7.01 -12.10 10.56
N GLY A 80 7.95 -11.14 10.57
CA GLY A 80 9.08 -11.11 11.49
C GLY A 80 10.12 -12.21 11.26
N ASP A 81 10.00 -13.02 10.21
CA ASP A 81 10.93 -14.12 9.92
C ASP A 81 12.25 -13.57 9.37
N GLY A 82 13.35 -13.88 10.08
CA GLY A 82 14.70 -13.42 9.75
C GLY A 82 15.19 -13.85 8.37
N LYS A 83 14.65 -14.91 7.76
CA LYS A 83 15.03 -15.30 6.38
C LYS A 83 14.74 -14.20 5.36
N TYR A 84 13.63 -13.47 5.54
CA TYR A 84 13.25 -12.39 4.65
C TYR A 84 14.10 -11.14 4.89
N PHE A 85 14.60 -10.94 6.12
CA PHE A 85 15.61 -9.92 6.37
C PHE A 85 16.90 -10.19 5.59
N TYR A 86 17.41 -11.43 5.61
CA TYR A 86 18.60 -11.77 4.83
C TYR A 86 18.35 -11.62 3.32
N THR A 87 17.18 -12.04 2.84
CA THR A 87 16.78 -11.85 1.44
C THR A 87 16.75 -10.36 1.08
N LEU A 88 16.12 -9.52 1.92
CA LEU A 88 16.06 -8.08 1.73
C LEU A 88 17.46 -7.46 1.61
N MET A 89 18.38 -7.82 2.51
CA MET A 89 19.76 -7.31 2.47
C MET A 89 20.51 -7.72 1.19
N GLN A 90 20.24 -8.89 0.64
CA GLN A 90 20.85 -9.37 -0.62
C GLN A 90 20.28 -8.66 -1.84
N THR A 91 19.00 -8.30 -1.82
CA THR A 91 18.31 -7.64 -2.95
C THR A 91 18.54 -6.13 -3.01
N LEU A 92 18.92 -5.51 -1.88
CA LEU A 92 19.20 -4.07 -1.85
C LEU A 92 20.36 -3.71 -2.81
N PRO A 93 20.28 -2.54 -3.48
CA PRO A 93 21.37 -2.07 -4.32
C PRO A 93 22.67 -2.01 -3.52
N GLN A 94 23.69 -2.71 -4.01
CA GLN A 94 25.02 -2.60 -3.43
C GLN A 94 25.50 -1.16 -3.68
N LYS A 95 25.91 -0.46 -2.61
CA LYS A 95 26.73 0.74 -2.81
C LYS A 95 28.00 0.27 -3.49
N ASN A 96 28.25 0.73 -4.72
CA ASN A 96 29.58 0.70 -5.28
C ASN A 96 30.46 1.57 -4.39
N THR A 97 31.14 0.98 -3.41
CA THR A 97 32.35 1.55 -2.86
C THR A 97 33.43 1.41 -3.92
N THR A 98 33.40 2.25 -4.96
CA THR A 98 34.63 2.65 -5.63
C THR A 98 35.43 3.43 -4.60
N GLY A 99 36.33 2.72 -3.94
CA GLY A 99 37.30 3.27 -3.01
C GLY A 99 38.41 4.04 -3.72
N ALA A 100 39.11 4.81 -2.89
CA ALA A 100 40.34 5.58 -3.12
C ALA A 100 40.21 6.80 -4.04
#